data_AF-A0A1F5N1H8-F1
#
_entry.id   AF-A0A1F5N1H8-F1
#
_cell.length_a   1.000
_cell.length_b   1.000
_cell.length_c   1.000
_cell.angle_alpha   90.00
_cell.angle_beta   90.00
_cell.angle_gamma   90.00
#
_symmetry.space_group_name_H-M   'P 1'
#
loop_
_entity.id
_entity.type
_entity.pdbx_description
1 polymer ?
#
loop_
_entity_poly.entity_id
_entity_poly.type
_entity_poly.pdbx_seq_one_letter_code
_entity_poly.pdbx_strand_id
1 'polypeptide(L)'
;MPDFTQNNQNPNLPPPKGDPIQAEKYINQLIQLIDQDKLEVCHTDLSKFDPTTLQDHYQLDLSNYRLEISHSKHPNSGHDSFVILFTNIKNILDGNCQKIILAYMYLDANQFTRFKKVSLEQVEKKQKAEEEKRLKEALEPVDQVLQNLSADSTKESLLESFPAVS
;
A
#
# COMPACT_ATOMS: atom_id res chain seq x y z
N MET A 1 24.91 -44.03 -16.43
CA MET A 1 24.03 -43.63 -15.32
C MET A 1 24.74 -42.56 -14.54
N PRO A 2 24.17 -41.35 -14.35
CA PRO A 2 24.83 -40.31 -13.56
C PRO A 2 24.50 -40.50 -12.08
N ASP A 3 25.57 -40.55 -11.28
CA ASP A 3 25.55 -40.45 -9.82
C ASP A 3 25.15 -39.03 -9.42
N PHE A 4 24.01 -38.90 -8.73
CA PHE A 4 23.59 -37.66 -8.08
C PHE A 4 24.08 -37.67 -6.62
N THR A 5 25.38 -37.41 -6.42
CA THR A 5 25.89 -37.15 -5.08
C THR A 5 25.41 -35.79 -4.59
N GLN A 6 24.53 -35.87 -3.59
CA GLN A 6 24.13 -34.87 -2.61
C GLN A 6 25.12 -33.70 -2.47
N ASN A 7 24.70 -32.51 -2.87
CA ASN A 7 25.42 -31.29 -2.54
C ASN A 7 25.00 -30.86 -1.13
N ASN A 8 25.96 -30.95 -0.20
CA ASN A 8 25.86 -30.61 1.21
C ASN A 8 25.20 -29.24 1.43
N GLN A 9 23.99 -29.23 1.98
CA GLN A 9 23.42 -28.03 2.59
C GLN A 9 24.16 -27.79 3.91
N ASN A 10 25.16 -26.91 3.87
CA ASN A 10 25.81 -26.38 5.06
C ASN A 10 24.81 -25.44 5.75
N PRO A 11 24.24 -25.76 6.93
CA PRO A 11 23.15 -25.00 7.55
C PRO A 11 23.59 -23.63 8.12
N ASN A 12 24.89 -23.30 8.01
CA ASN A 12 25.50 -22.08 8.56
C ASN A 12 25.92 -21.05 7.51
N LEU A 13 25.62 -21.28 6.22
CA LEU A 13 25.79 -20.20 5.26
C LEU A 13 24.60 -19.25 5.42
N PRO A 14 24.82 -17.94 5.65
CA PRO A 14 23.73 -16.99 5.56
C PRO A 14 23.07 -17.18 4.19
N PRO A 15 21.73 -17.14 4.12
CA PRO A 15 21.03 -17.27 2.85
C PRO A 15 21.68 -16.35 1.81
N PRO A 16 21.79 -16.78 0.55
CA PRO A 16 22.48 -16.02 -0.48
C PRO A 16 21.96 -14.58 -0.47
N LYS A 17 22.86 -13.62 -0.19
CA LYS A 17 22.53 -12.21 -0.26
C LYS A 17 22.06 -11.96 -1.69
N GLY A 18 20.80 -11.51 -1.85
CA GLY A 18 20.29 -11.11 -3.15
C GLY A 18 21.23 -10.09 -3.80
N ASP A 19 21.33 -10.09 -5.12
CA ASP A 19 22.16 -9.14 -5.86
C ASP A 19 21.74 -7.70 -5.49
N PRO A 20 22.61 -6.91 -4.80
CA PRO A 20 22.27 -5.57 -4.34
C PRO A 20 21.88 -4.63 -5.49
N ILE A 21 22.44 -4.85 -6.69
CA ILE A 21 22.12 -4.05 -7.88
C ILE A 21 20.68 -4.35 -8.33
N GLN A 22 20.29 -5.62 -8.25
CA GLN A 22 18.95 -6.04 -8.60
C GLN A 22 17.92 -5.54 -7.57
N ALA A 23 18.25 -5.57 -6.29
CA ALA A 23 17.44 -4.99 -5.21
C ALA A 23 17.18 -3.50 -5.44
N GLU A 24 18.23 -2.75 -5.74
CA GLU A 24 18.15 -1.32 -6.03
C GLU A 24 17.24 -1.04 -7.24
N LYS A 25 17.40 -1.82 -8.31
CA LYS A 25 16.56 -1.70 -9.51
C LYS A 25 15.08 -1.93 -9.18
N TYR A 26 14.74 -3.00 -8.45
CA TYR A 26 13.35 -3.29 -8.11
C TYR A 26 12.75 -2.23 -7.19
N ILE A 27 13.47 -1.82 -6.14
CA ILE A 27 12.98 -0.77 -5.24
C ILE A 27 12.71 0.54 -5.97
N ASN A 28 13.63 0.99 -6.83
CA ASN A 28 13.43 2.22 -7.57
C ASN A 28 12.23 2.13 -8.54
N GLN A 29 12.01 0.97 -9.15
CA GLN A 29 10.83 0.77 -10.00
C GLN A 29 9.53 0.78 -9.20
N LEU A 30 9.51 0.15 -8.02
CA LEU A 30 8.34 0.15 -7.14
C LEU A 30 8.01 1.57 -6.68
N ILE A 31 9.02 2.32 -6.22
CA ILE A 31 8.86 3.73 -5.83
C ILE A 31 8.25 4.54 -6.98
N GLN A 32 8.80 4.44 -8.18
CA GLN A 32 8.28 5.16 -9.35
C GLN A 32 6.81 4.80 -9.67
N LEU A 33 6.42 3.54 -9.52
CA LEU A 33 5.04 3.11 -9.76
C LEU A 33 4.09 3.63 -8.68
N ILE A 34 4.53 3.68 -7.43
CA ILE A 34 3.75 4.23 -6.31
C ILE A 34 3.57 5.73 -6.47
N ASP A 35 4.64 6.47 -6.78
CA ASP A 35 4.61 7.92 -7.02
C ASP A 35 3.68 8.30 -8.18
N GLN A 36 3.56 7.43 -9.19
CA GLN A 36 2.66 7.61 -10.33
C GLN A 36 1.22 7.14 -10.06
N ASP A 37 0.90 6.75 -8.82
CA ASP A 37 -0.38 6.17 -8.42
C ASP A 37 -0.77 4.93 -9.28
N LYS A 38 0.22 4.24 -9.86
CA LYS A 38 0.03 3.01 -10.69
C LYS A 38 0.08 1.73 -9.87
N LEU A 39 0.67 1.80 -8.68
CA LEU A 39 0.75 0.69 -7.75
C LEU A 39 0.24 1.15 -6.39
N GLU A 40 -0.64 0.35 -5.81
CA GLU A 40 -1.21 0.59 -4.50
C GLU A 40 -0.44 -0.18 -3.44
N VAL A 41 -0.12 0.52 -2.34
CA VAL A 41 0.50 -0.07 -1.16
C VAL A 41 -0.54 -0.25 -0.07
N CYS A 42 -0.64 -1.48 0.44
CA CYS A 42 -1.39 -1.78 1.66
C CYS A 42 -0.41 -1.90 2.83
N HIS A 43 -0.49 -0.99 3.79
CA HIS A 43 0.25 -1.09 5.04
C HIS A 43 -0.55 -1.91 6.06
N THR A 44 0.08 -2.91 6.66
CA THR A 44 -0.59 -3.80 7.62
C THR A 44 -0.56 -3.19 9.01
N ASP A 45 -1.70 -3.15 9.69
CA ASP A 45 -1.75 -2.80 11.11
C ASP A 45 -1.17 -3.94 11.95
N LEU A 46 0.00 -3.67 12.52
CA LEU A 46 0.74 -4.62 13.35
C LEU A 46 0.31 -4.61 14.82
N SER A 47 -0.71 -3.84 15.20
CA SER A 47 -1.21 -3.75 16.59
C SER A 47 -1.62 -5.10 17.20
N LYS A 48 -1.93 -6.09 16.35
CA LYS A 48 -2.32 -7.45 16.72
C LYS A 48 -1.16 -8.47 16.65
N PHE A 49 0.00 -8.06 16.18
CA PHE A 49 1.17 -8.91 16.00
C PHE A 49 2.15 -8.67 17.16
N ASP A 50 3.02 -9.65 17.43
CA ASP A 50 4.02 -9.50 18.48
C ASP A 50 4.98 -8.33 18.14
N PRO A 51 4.98 -7.24 18.93
CA PRO A 51 5.74 -6.03 18.63
C PRO A 51 7.26 -6.24 18.70
N THR A 52 7.71 -7.37 19.23
CA THR A 52 9.15 -7.64 19.42
C THR A 52 9.86 -8.10 18.15
N THR A 53 9.13 -8.47 17.09
CA THR A 53 9.74 -9.11 15.90
C THR A 53 9.43 -8.43 14.58
N LEU A 54 8.18 -8.09 14.29
CA LEU A 54 7.80 -7.42 13.04
C LEU A 54 7.51 -5.94 13.29
N GLN A 55 8.24 -5.06 12.60
CA GLN A 55 8.18 -3.61 12.80
C GLN A 55 7.35 -2.92 11.72
N ASP A 56 7.49 -3.36 10.47
CA ASP A 56 6.68 -2.86 9.37
C ASP A 56 6.38 -3.99 8.38
N HIS A 57 5.20 -3.94 7.76
CA HIS A 57 4.82 -4.87 6.70
C HIS A 57 3.92 -4.19 5.66
N TYR A 58 4.35 -4.24 4.40
CA TYR A 58 3.68 -3.67 3.26
C TYR A 58 3.37 -4.76 2.24
N GLN A 59 2.17 -4.70 1.66
CA GLN A 59 1.75 -5.61 0.59
C GLN A 59 1.42 -4.81 -0.66
N LEU A 60 1.84 -5.34 -1.81
CA LEU A 60 1.57 -4.77 -3.12
C LEU A 60 1.10 -5.86 -4.08
N ASP A 61 0.23 -5.48 -5.00
CA ASP A 61 -0.35 -6.38 -5.98
C ASP A 61 0.24 -6.13 -7.37
N LEU A 62 1.05 -7.06 -7.86
CA LEU A 62 1.69 -7.01 -9.18
C LEU A 62 0.97 -7.95 -10.15
N SER A 63 -0.36 -7.85 -10.21
CA SER A 63 -1.25 -8.69 -11.00
C SER A 63 -1.08 -10.19 -10.69
N ASN A 64 -0.15 -10.85 -11.38
CA ASN A 64 0.13 -12.29 -11.25
C ASN A 64 1.02 -12.61 -10.03
N TYR A 65 1.58 -11.59 -9.38
CA TYR A 65 2.42 -11.75 -8.21
C TYR A 65 1.91 -10.87 -7.07
N ARG A 66 2.02 -11.38 -5.84
CA ARG A 66 1.94 -10.58 -4.63
C ARG A 66 3.36 -10.29 -4.17
N LEU A 67 3.59 -9.03 -3.84
CA LEU A 67 4.82 -8.54 -3.25
C LEU A 67 4.58 -8.22 -1.78
N GLU A 68 5.50 -8.63 -0.93
CA GLU A 68 5.51 -8.29 0.48
C GLU A 68 6.86 -7.67 0.82
N ILE A 69 6.86 -6.52 1.48
CA ILE A 69 8.07 -5.86 1.96
C ILE A 69 7.97 -5.72 3.47
N SER A 70 8.93 -6.31 4.19
CA SER A 70 8.89 -6.41 5.64
C SER A 70 10.17 -5.88 6.27
N HIS A 71 10.00 -5.27 7.43
CA HIS A 71 11.07 -4.89 8.35
C HIS A 71 10.85 -5.62 9.67
N SER A 72 11.84 -6.41 10.07
CA SER A 72 11.83 -7.15 11.32
C SER A 72 13.07 -6.87 12.14
N LYS A 73 12.93 -6.93 13.46
CA LYS A 73 14.05 -6.81 14.41
C LYS A 73 14.32 -8.16 15.05
N HIS A 74 15.54 -8.65 14.93
CA HIS A 74 15.92 -9.93 15.53
C HIS A 74 15.97 -9.80 17.06
N PRO A 75 15.22 -10.61 17.83
CA PRO A 75 15.08 -10.43 19.28
C PRO A 75 16.39 -10.63 20.05
N ASN A 76 17.28 -11.49 19.54
CA ASN A 76 18.53 -11.85 20.22
C ASN A 76 19.71 -10.91 19.89
N SER A 77 19.71 -10.33 18.70
CA SER A 77 20.82 -9.47 18.23
C SER A 77 20.46 -8.00 18.13
N GLY A 78 19.16 -7.67 18.14
CA GLY A 78 18.65 -6.33 17.89
C GLY A 78 18.90 -5.83 16.47
N HIS A 79 19.40 -6.68 15.57
CA HIS A 79 19.67 -6.30 14.19
C HIS A 79 18.38 -6.20 13.38
N ASP A 80 18.29 -5.15 12.57
CA ASP A 80 17.22 -4.95 11.62
C ASP A 80 17.45 -5.81 10.37
N SER A 81 16.37 -6.37 9.86
CA SER A 81 16.33 -7.17 8.63
C SER A 81 15.20 -6.66 7.76
N PHE A 82 15.54 -6.35 6.51
CA PHE A 82 14.63 -5.81 5.50
C PHE A 82 14.55 -6.79 4.35
N VAL A 83 13.35 -7.24 4.02
CA VAL A 83 13.14 -8.31 3.04
C VAL A 83 12.01 -7.95 2.10
N ILE A 84 12.23 -8.20 0.81
CA ILE A 84 11.19 -8.30 -0.21
C ILE A 84 10.90 -9.77 -0.46
N LEU A 85 9.62 -10.12 -0.55
CA LEU A 85 9.13 -11.43 -0.95
C LEU A 85 8.19 -11.31 -2.14
N PHE A 86 8.49 -12.05 -3.21
CA PHE A 86 7.64 -12.22 -4.38
C PHE A 86 6.98 -13.59 -4.31
N THR A 87 5.65 -13.61 -4.39
CA THR A 87 4.86 -14.84 -4.43
C THR A 87 3.85 -14.83 -5.57
N ASN A 88 3.53 -15.98 -6.15
CA ASN A 88 2.45 -16.12 -7.14
C ASN A 88 1.21 -16.79 -6.52
N ILE A 89 1.04 -16.68 -5.20
CA ILE A 89 0.04 -17.47 -4.46
C ILE A 89 -1.40 -17.22 -4.96
N LYS A 90 -1.70 -16.02 -5.46
CA LYS A 90 -2.98 -15.71 -6.10
C LYS A 90 -3.29 -16.65 -7.27
N ASN A 91 -2.33 -16.85 -8.19
CA ASN A 91 -2.54 -17.71 -9.34
C ASN A 91 -2.71 -19.20 -8.96
N ILE A 92 -2.17 -19.60 -7.81
CA ILE A 92 -2.39 -20.94 -7.25
C ILE A 92 -3.82 -21.07 -6.73
N LEU A 93 -4.28 -20.08 -5.95
CA LEU A 93 -5.64 -20.04 -5.41
C LEU A 93 -6.69 -20.01 -6.53
N ASP A 94 -6.39 -19.32 -7.63
CA ASP A 94 -7.26 -19.24 -8.80
C ASP A 94 -7.15 -20.45 -9.74
N GLY A 95 -6.33 -21.46 -9.41
CA GLY A 95 -6.15 -22.68 -10.21
C GLY A 95 -5.36 -22.49 -11.51
N ASN A 96 -4.79 -21.31 -11.73
CA ASN A 96 -4.11 -20.91 -12.98
C ASN A 96 -2.60 -21.23 -12.97
N CYS A 97 -2.08 -21.84 -11.90
CA CYS A 97 -0.68 -22.19 -11.79
C CYS A 97 -0.47 -23.55 -11.12
N GLN A 98 0.53 -24.30 -11.58
CA GLN A 98 0.88 -25.62 -11.03
C GLN A 98 2.05 -25.55 -10.02
N LYS A 99 2.74 -24.41 -9.90
CA LYS A 99 3.96 -24.28 -9.09
C LYS A 99 3.95 -23.00 -8.27
N ILE A 100 4.28 -23.12 -6.99
CA ILE A 100 4.49 -21.97 -6.10
C ILE A 100 5.87 -21.38 -6.39
N ILE A 101 5.89 -20.09 -6.66
CA ILE A 101 7.11 -19.28 -6.73
C ILE A 101 7.21 -18.53 -5.40
N LEU A 102 8.35 -18.70 -4.73
CA LEU A 102 8.73 -17.98 -3.53
C LEU A 102 10.15 -17.45 -3.76
N ALA A 103 10.27 -16.17 -4.10
CA ALA A 103 11.56 -15.52 -4.28
C ALA A 103 11.69 -14.42 -3.22
N TYR A 104 12.78 -14.43 -2.46
CA TYR A 104 13.05 -13.39 -1.48
C TYR A 104 14.37 -12.67 -1.78
N MET A 105 14.46 -11.43 -1.34
CA MET A 105 15.63 -10.57 -1.52
C MET A 105 15.81 -9.70 -0.30
N TYR A 106 17.05 -9.56 0.16
CA TYR A 106 17.39 -8.64 1.23
C TYR A 106 17.52 -7.22 0.69
N LEU A 107 17.06 -6.26 1.48
CA LEU A 107 17.29 -4.84 1.26
C LEU A 107 18.29 -4.31 2.27
N ASP A 108 19.00 -3.28 1.86
CA ASP A 108 19.66 -2.40 2.82
C ASP A 108 18.66 -1.41 3.45
N ALA A 109 19.09 -0.78 4.54
CA ALA A 109 18.27 0.17 5.28
C ALA A 109 17.87 1.39 4.45
N ASN A 110 18.72 1.86 3.52
CA ASN A 110 18.44 3.04 2.69
C ASN A 110 17.39 2.72 1.62
N GLN A 111 17.48 1.54 1.01
CA GLN A 111 16.49 1.00 0.08
C GLN A 111 15.12 0.91 0.74
N PHE A 112 15.06 0.28 1.91
CA PHE A 112 13.82 0.16 2.66
C PHE A 112 13.26 1.52 3.10
N THR A 113 14.11 2.43 3.60
CA THR A 113 13.68 3.75 4.06
C THR A 113 13.07 4.59 2.93
N ARG A 114 13.68 4.59 1.73
CA ARG A 114 13.13 5.31 0.57
C ARG A 114 11.76 4.74 0.16
N PHE A 115 11.64 3.42 0.12
CA PHE A 115 10.36 2.76 -0.17
C PHE A 115 9.29 3.09 0.88
N LYS A 116 9.64 2.98 2.17
CA LYS A 116 8.75 3.26 3.30
C LYS A 116 8.20 4.68 3.26
N LYS A 117 9.06 5.66 2.98
CA LYS A 117 8.65 7.07 2.88
C LYS A 117 7.53 7.25 1.85
N VAL A 118 7.77 6.82 0.62
CA VAL A 118 6.81 6.98 -0.49
C VAL A 118 5.53 6.18 -0.24
N SER A 119 5.66 5.00 0.37
CA SER A 119 4.51 4.18 0.75
C SER A 119 3.61 4.86 1.78
N LEU A 120 4.20 5.45 2.83
CA LEU A 120 3.45 6.18 3.86
C LEU A 120 2.78 7.43 3.28
N GLU A 121 3.47 8.18 2.43
CA GLU A 121 2.90 9.35 1.75
C GLU A 121 1.67 8.98 0.91
N GLN A 122 1.69 7.85 0.19
CA GLN A 122 0.53 7.37 -0.56
C GLN A 122 -0.63 6.97 0.37
N VAL A 123 -0.34 6.24 1.45
CA VAL A 123 -1.36 5.82 2.43
C VAL A 123 -2.03 7.02 3.08
N GLU A 124 -1.26 8.01 3.52
CA GLU A 124 -1.78 9.26 4.09
C GLU A 124 -2.63 10.06 3.09
N LYS A 125 -2.15 10.19 1.84
CA LYS A 125 -2.88 10.85 0.75
C LYS A 125 -4.24 10.19 0.52
N LYS A 126 -4.30 8.86 0.54
CA LYS A 126 -5.56 8.10 0.39
C LYS A 126 -6.49 8.27 1.58
N GLN A 127 -5.98 8.19 2.81
CA GLN A 127 -6.77 8.41 4.02
C GLN A 127 -7.40 9.79 4.02
N LYS A 128 -6.62 10.83 3.70
CA LYS A 128 -7.13 12.20 3.59
C LYS A 128 -8.20 12.34 2.51
N ALA A 129 -7.99 11.76 1.33
CA ALA A 129 -8.98 11.79 0.24
C ALA A 129 -10.28 11.06 0.63
N GLU A 130 -10.19 9.96 1.39
CA GLU A 130 -11.35 9.24 1.88
C GLU A 130 -12.10 10.01 2.98
N GLU A 131 -11.37 10.67 3.90
CA GLU A 131 -11.96 11.56 4.90
C GLU A 131 -12.66 12.76 4.27
N GLU A 132 -12.05 13.41 3.28
CA GLU A 132 -12.66 14.52 2.53
C GLU A 132 -13.93 14.06 1.80
N LYS A 133 -13.92 12.86 1.20
CA LYS A 133 -15.10 12.27 0.57
C LYS A 133 -16.22 12.03 1.59
N ARG A 134 -15.92 11.40 2.73
CA ARG A 134 -16.89 11.14 3.81
C ARG A 134 -17.46 12.44 4.38
N LEU A 135 -16.61 13.45 4.57
CA LEU A 135 -17.04 14.77 5.03
C LEU A 135 -18.00 15.42 4.03
N LYS A 136 -17.67 15.39 2.73
CA LYS A 136 -18.53 15.93 1.68
C LYS A 136 -19.89 15.25 1.64
N GLU A 137 -19.91 13.92 1.71
CA GLU A 137 -21.16 13.13 1.76
C GLU A 137 -21.98 13.45 3.02
N ALA A 138 -21.34 13.67 4.17
CA ALA A 138 -22.02 14.04 5.41
C ALA A 138 -22.58 15.48 5.40
N LEU A 139 -21.94 16.39 4.66
CA LEU A 139 -22.38 17.78 4.52
C LEU A 139 -23.42 17.98 3.41
N GLU A 140 -23.54 17.03 2.48
CA GLU A 140 -24.50 17.12 1.36
C GLU A 140 -25.95 17.41 1.80
N PRO A 141 -26.51 16.81 2.88
CA PRO A 141 -27.84 17.16 3.36
C PRO A 141 -27.95 18.60 3.89
N VAL A 142 -26.88 19.11 4.51
CA VAL A 142 -26.82 20.50 5.01
C VAL A 142 -26.81 21.45 3.82
N ASP A 143 -26.01 21.16 2.80
CA ASP A 143 -25.95 21.93 1.57
C ASP A 143 -27.30 21.95 0.86
N GLN A 144 -28.03 20.83 0.82
CA GLN A 144 -29.37 20.75 0.25
C GLN A 144 -30.39 21.62 1.02
N VAL A 145 -30.35 21.62 2.35
CA VAL A 145 -31.23 22.48 3.17
C VAL A 145 -30.92 23.96 2.95
N LEU A 146 -29.63 24.34 2.93
CA LEU A 146 -29.22 25.72 2.69
C LEU A 146 -29.59 26.21 1.28
N GLN A 147 -29.48 25.36 0.26
CA GLN A 147 -29.92 25.67 -1.10
C GLN A 147 -31.43 25.89 -1.17
N ASN A 148 -32.23 25.06 -0.48
CA ASN A 148 -33.68 25.21 -0.45
C ASN A 148 -34.10 26.52 0.26
N LEU A 149 -33.46 26.87 1.39
CA LEU A 149 -33.73 28.14 2.09
C LEU A 149 -33.33 29.36 1.25
N SER A 150 -32.22 29.28 0.50
CA SER A 150 -31.77 30.35 -0.39
C SER A 150 -32.71 30.54 -1.60
N ALA A 151 -33.26 29.43 -2.12
CA ALA A 151 -34.22 29.45 -3.20
C ALA A 151 -35.58 30.03 -2.77
N ASP A 152 -36.01 29.78 -1.53
CA ASP A 152 -37.25 30.34 -0.99
C ASP A 152 -37.15 31.84 -0.71
N SER A 153 -36.00 32.33 -0.24
CA SER A 153 -35.77 33.77 -0.04
C SER A 153 -35.77 34.58 -1.35
N THR A 154 -35.57 33.92 -2.51
CA THR A 154 -35.58 34.58 -3.82
C THR A 154 -37.00 34.69 -4.41
N LYS A 155 -37.94 33.84 -3.97
CA LYS A 155 -39.33 33.87 -4.47
C LYS A 155 -40.19 34.95 -3.81
N GLU A 156 -39.88 35.37 -2.58
CA GLU A 156 -40.60 36.47 -1.92
C GLU A 156 -40.30 37.85 -2.54
N SER A 157 -39.18 38.02 -3.24
CA SER A 157 -38.83 39.28 -3.92
C SER A 157 -39.56 39.53 -5.26
N LEU A 158 -40.28 38.55 -5.81
CA LEU A 158 -40.91 38.63 -7.14
C LEU A 158 -42.42 38.91 -7.11
N LEU A 159 -43.02 39.14 -5.93
CA LEU A 159 -44.47 39.40 -5.79
C LEU A 159 -44.86 40.85 -5.47
N GLU A 160 -43.91 41.78 -5.30
CA GLU A 160 -44.21 43.19 -4.95
C GLU A 160 -44.21 44.18 -6.12
N SER A 161 -44.41 43.73 -7.36
CA SER A 161 -44.56 44.66 -8.51
C SER A 161 -45.83 44.39 -9.32
N PHE A 162 -46.96 44.89 -8.82
CA PHE A 162 -48.11 45.22 -9.67
C PHE A 162 -48.46 46.71 -9.53
N PRO A 163 -48.68 47.43 -10.65
CA PRO A 163 -48.84 48.88 -10.65
C PRO A 163 -50.23 49.29 -10.18
N ALA A 164 -50.28 50.45 -9.52
CA ALA A 164 -51.51 51.15 -9.17
C ALA A 164 -52.35 51.42 -10.43
N VAL A 165 -53.63 51.00 -10.39
CA VAL A 165 -54.63 51.39 -11.39
C VAL A 165 -55.38 52.61 -10.85
N SER A 166 -55.40 53.67 -11.66
CA SER A 166 -56.05 54.97 -11.42
C SER A 166 -57.57 54.90 -11.48
#